data_AF-A0A084VSS8-F1
#
_entry.id   AF-A0A084VSS8-F1
#
_cell.length_a   1.000
_cell.length_b   1.000
_cell.length_c   1.000
_cell.angle_alpha   90.00
_cell.angle_beta   90.00
_cell.angle_gamma   90.00
#
_symmetry.space_group_name_H-M   'P 1'
#
loop_
_entity.id
_entity.type
_entity.pdbx_description
1 polymer ?
#
loop_
_entity_poly.entity_id
_entity_poly.type
_entity_poly.pdbx_seq_one_letter_code
_entity_poly.pdbx_strand_id
1 'polypeptide(L)'
;MANANAYGQYFGQNGFGYSAANAGAGAFMNQGPLGYMGASNANAASQNMNFGPGGVSASGAHTMTHEYDMFGKKVIVSNAAGFSVANGASSVTKSGSVSVA
;
A
#
# COMPACT_ATOMS: atom_id res chain seq x y z
N MET A 1 -14.57 8.13 -4.41
CA MET A 1 -13.70 7.35 -3.49
C MET A 1 -13.89 5.89 -3.83
N ALA A 2 -12.81 5.11 -3.91
CA ALA A 2 -12.87 3.68 -4.20
C ALA A 2 -12.09 2.93 -3.11
N ASN A 3 -12.65 1.80 -2.64
CA ASN A 3 -12.02 0.91 -1.68
C ASN A 3 -12.18 -0.53 -2.18
N ALA A 4 -11.08 -1.27 -2.25
CA ALA A 4 -11.04 -2.67 -2.63
C ALA A 4 -10.37 -3.48 -1.52
N ASN A 5 -11.03 -4.54 -1.08
CA ASN A 5 -10.50 -5.49 -0.11
C ASN A 5 -10.45 -6.88 -0.74
N ALA A 6 -9.35 -7.59 -0.52
CA ALA A 6 -9.16 -8.95 -0.97
C ALA A 6 -8.72 -9.82 0.21
N TYR A 7 -9.36 -10.97 0.36
CA TYR A 7 -9.03 -11.96 1.38
C TYR A 7 -8.86 -13.30 0.69
N GLY A 8 -7.85 -14.05 1.11
CA GLY A 8 -7.52 -15.34 0.54
C GLY A 8 -7.09 -16.31 1.62
N GLN A 9 -7.46 -17.57 1.43
CA GLN A 9 -6.96 -18.69 2.18
C GLN A 9 -6.65 -19.81 1.19
N TYR A 10 -5.57 -20.55 1.39
CA TYR A 10 -5.22 -21.67 0.53
C TYR A 10 -4.61 -22.80 1.35
N PHE A 11 -4.98 -24.03 1.01
CA PHE A 11 -4.40 -25.26 1.55
C PHE A 11 -3.78 -26.03 0.38
N GLY A 12 -2.57 -26.57 0.55
CA GLY A 12 -1.90 -27.35 -0.48
C GLY A 12 -0.70 -28.13 0.03
N GLN A 13 0.02 -28.78 -0.89
CA GLN A 13 1.21 -29.59 -0.59
C GLN A 13 2.30 -28.80 0.15
N ASN A 14 2.35 -27.48 -0.06
CA ASN A 14 3.30 -26.57 0.57
C ASN A 14 2.81 -25.97 1.90
N GLY A 15 1.68 -26.45 2.42
CA GLY A 15 1.09 -26.01 3.68
C GLY A 15 -0.20 -25.21 3.52
N PHE A 16 -0.42 -24.31 4.45
CA PHE A 16 -1.64 -23.51 4.55
C PHE A 16 -1.30 -22.04 4.79
N GLY A 17 -2.01 -21.14 4.12
CA GLY A 17 -1.78 -19.71 4.29
C GLY A 17 -3.02 -18.86 4.18
N TYR A 18 -2.88 -17.63 4.68
CA TYR A 18 -3.87 -16.58 4.66
C TYR A 18 -3.26 -15.29 4.15
N SER A 19 -4.02 -14.55 3.36
CA SER A 19 -3.66 -13.21 2.91
C SER A 19 -4.84 -12.27 3.04
N ALA A 20 -4.56 -11.04 3.44
CA ALA A 20 -5.50 -9.94 3.39
C ALA A 20 -4.82 -8.76 2.71
N ALA A 21 -5.54 -8.07 1.84
CA ALA A 21 -5.09 -6.83 1.23
C ALA A 21 -6.23 -5.83 1.18
N ASN A 22 -5.92 -4.56 1.40
CA ASN A 22 -6.83 -3.45 1.18
C ASN A 22 -6.15 -2.38 0.33
N ALA A 23 -6.94 -1.66 -0.44
CA ALA A 23 -6.52 -0.48 -1.15
C ALA A 23 -7.66 0.53 -1.14
N GLY A 24 -7.33 1.80 -0.88
CA GLY A 24 -8.26 2.90 -0.85
C GLY A 24 -7.72 4.08 -1.63
N ALA A 25 -8.60 4.82 -2.29
CA ALA A 25 -8.26 6.09 -2.92
C ALA A 25 -9.40 7.10 -2.84
N GLY A 26 -9.04 8.35 -2.56
CA GLY A 26 -9.90 9.50 -2.54
C GLY A 26 -9.30 10.65 -3.34
N ALA A 27 -10.14 11.45 -3.96
CA ALA A 27 -9.71 12.66 -4.63
C ALA A 27 -10.81 13.71 -4.58
N PHE A 28 -10.42 14.96 -4.55
CA PHE A 28 -11.27 16.08 -4.89
C PHE A 28 -10.54 16.96 -5.90
N MET A 29 -11.31 17.57 -6.79
CA MET A 29 -10.82 18.55 -7.74
C MET A 29 -11.78 19.72 -7.75
N ASN A 30 -11.23 20.92 -7.76
CA ASN A 30 -11.95 22.17 -7.91
C ASN A 30 -11.39 22.90 -9.13
N GLN A 31 -12.27 23.21 -10.07
CA GLN A 31 -11.91 23.97 -11.26
C GLN A 31 -12.52 25.37 -11.14
N GLY A 32 -11.66 26.38 -11.10
CA GLY A 32 -12.05 27.78 -10.99
C GLY A 32 -11.48 28.65 -12.13
N PRO A 33 -11.84 29.93 -12.17
CA PRO A 33 -11.37 30.88 -13.19
C PRO A 33 -9.84 31.04 -13.23
N LEU A 34 -9.15 30.70 -12.14
CA LEU A 34 -7.69 30.80 -11.98
C LEU A 34 -6.95 29.48 -12.28
N GLY A 35 -7.65 28.42 -12.70
CA GLY A 35 -7.08 27.10 -12.98
C GLY A 35 -7.70 25.99 -12.12
N TYR A 36 -7.04 24.83 -12.10
CA TYR A 36 -7.45 23.67 -11.33
C TYR A 36 -6.62 23.55 -10.03
N MET A 37 -7.29 23.18 -8.96
CA MET A 37 -6.67 22.73 -7.72
C MET A 37 -7.30 21.41 -7.31
N GLY A 38 -6.49 20.50 -6.80
CA GLY A 38 -6.99 19.21 -6.33
C GLY A 38 -6.06 18.59 -5.33
N ALA A 39 -6.59 17.61 -4.60
CA ALA A 39 -5.76 16.71 -3.86
C ALA A 39 -6.31 15.29 -4.01
N SER A 40 -5.41 14.33 -4.03
CA SER A 40 -5.75 12.92 -3.95
C SER A 40 -4.91 12.21 -2.91
N ASN A 41 -5.49 11.15 -2.36
CA ASN A 41 -4.79 10.20 -1.52
C ASN A 41 -5.04 8.79 -2.03
N ALA A 42 -4.02 7.94 -1.90
CA ALA A 42 -4.13 6.52 -2.15
C ALA A 42 -3.36 5.78 -1.07
N ASN A 43 -3.94 4.74 -0.51
CA ASN A 43 -3.29 3.86 0.43
C ASN A 43 -3.52 2.40 0.02
N ALA A 44 -2.56 1.54 0.35
CA ALA A 44 -2.73 0.11 0.22
C ALA A 44 -2.03 -0.57 1.39
N ALA A 45 -2.61 -1.64 1.91
CA ALA A 45 -1.97 -2.50 2.88
C ALA A 45 -2.17 -3.97 2.50
N SER A 46 -1.20 -4.80 2.84
CA SER A 46 -1.27 -6.25 2.68
C SER A 46 -0.67 -6.94 3.89
N GLN A 47 -1.21 -8.10 4.22
CA GLN A 47 -0.74 -9.01 5.26
C GLN A 47 -0.83 -10.42 4.70
N ASN A 48 0.19 -11.22 4.97
CA ASN A 48 0.26 -12.60 4.55
C ASN A 48 0.89 -13.44 5.64
N MET A 49 0.38 -14.65 5.86
CA MET A 49 0.97 -15.66 6.72
C MET A 49 0.88 -17.02 6.03
N ASN A 50 1.94 -17.82 6.14
CA ASN A 50 1.99 -19.17 5.60
C ASN A 50 2.64 -20.11 6.63
N PHE A 51 2.06 -21.29 6.76
CA PHE A 51 2.47 -22.39 7.62
C PHE A 51 2.74 -23.61 6.75
N GLY A 52 4.00 -24.06 6.66
CA GLY A 52 4.34 -25.20 5.81
C GLY A 52 5.52 -26.01 6.31
N PRO A 53 5.95 -27.04 5.57
CA PRO A 53 7.09 -27.90 5.94
C PRO A 53 8.40 -27.15 6.16
N GLY A 54 8.56 -25.97 5.55
CA GLY A 54 9.70 -25.06 5.75
C GLY A 54 9.61 -24.17 7.00
N GLY A 55 8.51 -24.24 7.76
CA GLY A 55 8.25 -23.41 8.94
C GLY A 55 7.14 -22.38 8.71
N VAL A 56 7.13 -21.35 9.57
CA VAL A 56 6.18 -20.24 9.51
C VAL A 56 6.83 -19.04 8.85
N SER A 57 6.10 -18.41 7.94
CA SER A 57 6.47 -17.14 7.32
C SER A 57 5.32 -16.15 7.40
N ALA A 58 5.65 -14.88 7.58
CA ALA A 58 4.68 -13.81 7.65
C ALA A 58 5.25 -12.54 7.00
N SER A 59 4.43 -11.76 6.35
CA SER A 59 4.82 -10.46 5.82
C SER A 59 3.67 -9.48 5.88
N GLY A 60 3.99 -8.21 5.99
CA GLY A 60 3.01 -7.15 5.86
C GLY A 60 3.64 -5.93 5.22
N ALA A 61 2.85 -5.21 4.43
CA ALA A 61 3.28 -3.98 3.80
C ALA A 61 2.15 -2.95 3.84
N HIS A 62 2.52 -1.68 3.90
CA HIS A 62 1.62 -0.55 3.78
C HIS A 62 2.29 0.53 2.94
N THR A 63 1.52 1.14 2.03
CA THR A 63 1.92 2.28 1.20
C THR A 63 0.87 3.37 1.30
N MET A 64 1.30 4.63 1.30
CA MET A 64 0.43 5.79 1.25
C MET A 64 1.03 6.86 0.34
N THR A 65 0.22 7.43 -0.54
CA THR A 65 0.60 8.53 -1.42
C THR A 65 -0.41 9.65 -1.30
N HIS A 66 0.07 10.89 -1.15
CA HIS A 66 -0.71 12.12 -1.28
C HIS A 66 -0.22 12.89 -2.50
N GLU A 67 -1.13 13.32 -3.36
CA GLU A 67 -0.84 14.22 -4.47
C GLU A 67 -1.61 15.52 -4.24
N TYR A 68 -0.92 16.65 -4.39
CA TYR A 68 -1.51 17.98 -4.41
C TYR A 68 -1.25 18.59 -5.78
N ASP A 69 -2.31 19.04 -6.45
CA ASP A 69 -2.23 19.81 -7.68
C ASP A 69 -2.63 21.26 -7.37
N MET A 70 -1.68 22.18 -7.57
CA MET A 70 -1.85 23.60 -7.34
C MET A 70 -1.56 24.34 -8.65
N PHE A 71 -2.61 24.62 -9.42
CA PHE A 71 -2.54 25.40 -10.65
C PHE A 71 -1.54 24.83 -11.67
N GLY A 72 -1.53 23.51 -11.84
CA GLY A 72 -0.65 22.82 -12.79
C GLY A 72 0.73 22.48 -12.25
N LYS A 73 1.01 22.76 -10.97
CA LYS A 73 2.17 22.22 -10.26
C LYS A 73 1.73 21.07 -9.37
N LYS A 74 2.42 19.93 -9.49
CA LYS A 74 2.08 18.74 -8.72
C LYS A 74 3.15 18.46 -7.67
N VAL A 75 2.72 18.19 -6.45
CA VAL A 75 3.59 17.69 -5.37
C VAL A 75 3.07 16.33 -4.96
N ILE A 76 3.93 15.31 -5.06
CA ILE A 76 3.60 13.94 -4.69
C ILE A 76 4.47 13.54 -3.50
N VAL A 77 3.83 13.05 -2.44
CA VAL A 77 4.48 12.52 -1.24
C VAL A 77 4.07 11.07 -1.09
N SER A 78 5.05 10.16 -1.19
CA SER A 78 4.83 8.72 -1.06
C SER A 78 5.60 8.15 0.11
N ASN A 79 4.99 7.25 0.87
CA ASN A 79 5.61 6.52 1.97
C ASN A 79 5.26 5.05 1.87
N ALA A 80 6.20 4.17 2.19
CA ALA A 80 5.97 2.75 2.33
C ALA A 80 6.69 2.21 3.56
N ALA A 81 6.08 1.19 4.18
CA ALA A 81 6.72 0.42 5.23
C ALA A 81 6.29 -1.04 5.12
N GLY A 82 7.15 -1.96 5.54
CA GLY A 82 6.81 -3.36 5.57
C GLY A 82 7.73 -4.17 6.45
N PHE A 83 7.33 -5.41 6.68
CA PHE A 83 8.14 -6.41 7.34
C PHE A 83 7.99 -7.75 6.62
N SER A 84 8.99 -8.60 6.78
CA SER A 84 8.89 -10.01 6.46
C SER A 84 9.63 -10.84 7.48
N VAL A 85 9.10 -12.01 7.78
CA VAL A 85 9.69 -13.05 8.61
C VAL A 85 9.58 -14.34 7.82
N ALA A 86 10.72 -14.98 7.54
CA ALA A 86 10.74 -16.29 6.90
C ALA A 86 11.93 -17.08 7.44
N ASN A 87 11.67 -18.31 7.91
CA ASN A 87 12.71 -19.23 8.39
C ASN A 87 13.65 -18.60 9.45
N GLY A 88 13.09 -17.81 10.36
CA GLY A 88 13.84 -17.13 11.43
C GLY A 88 14.59 -15.86 11.01
N ALA A 89 14.62 -15.53 9.71
CA ALA A 89 15.14 -14.26 9.22
C ALA A 89 14.03 -13.21 9.19
N SER A 90 14.25 -12.11 9.89
CA SER A 90 13.33 -10.97 9.93
C SER A 90 13.94 -9.78 9.19
N SER A 91 13.12 -9.07 8.42
CA SER A 91 13.50 -7.81 7.79
C SER A 91 12.40 -6.78 7.95
N VAL A 92 12.80 -5.52 8.01
CA VAL A 92 11.90 -4.36 8.04
C VAL A 92 12.38 -3.40 6.98
N THR A 93 11.43 -2.87 6.20
CA THR A 93 11.70 -1.87 5.18
C THR A 93 10.87 -0.63 5.44
N LYS A 94 11.47 0.53 5.16
CA LYS A 94 10.80 1.82 5.17
C LYS A 94 11.34 2.66 4.03
N SER A 95 10.46 3.29 3.27
CA SER A 95 10.83 4.21 2.21
C SER A 95 9.89 5.41 2.22
N GLY A 96 10.40 6.53 1.73
CA GLY A 96 9.65 7.76 1.58
C GLY A 96 10.27 8.60 0.47
N SER A 97 9.42 9.29 -0.28
CA SER A 97 9.85 10.17 -1.36
C SER A 97 8.93 11.37 -1.48
N VAL A 98 9.51 12.49 -1.92
CA VAL A 98 8.79 13.69 -2.34
C VAL A 98 9.25 14.02 -3.75
N SER A 99 8.31 14.26 -4.66
CA SER A 99 8.59 14.71 -6.02
C SER A 99 7.71 15.89 -6.40
N VAL A 100 8.22 16.69 -7.33
CA VAL A 100 7.52 17.84 -7.91
C VAL A 100 7.54 17.70 -9.42
N ALA A 101 6.39 17.91 -10.06
CA ALA A 101 6.20 17.84 -11.52
C ALA A 101 5.48 19.09 -12.04
#